data_AF-A0A953DVN1-F1
#
_entry.id   AF-A0A953DVN1-F1
#
_cell.length_a   1.000
_cell.length_b   1.000
_cell.length_c   1.000
_cell.angle_alpha   90.00
_cell.angle_beta   90.00
_cell.angle_gamma   90.00
#
_symmetry.space_group_name_H-M   'P 1'
#
loop_
_entity.id
_entity.type
_entity.pdbx_description
1 polymer ?
#
loop_
_entity_poly.entity_id
_entity_poly.type
_entity_poly.pdbx_seq_one_letter_code
_entity_poly.pdbx_strand_id
1 'polypeptide(L)'
;MVNSQRDPRPIELSWNGRRLEAHAGDSVAAALRRNGILTIARSRKLHRPLGHSGSYVAGVLARVDGRPNVRLDQEPCRPGMRAEAQNVWPSPRFDLLALARLLPARWVYGGFEHGRWAPSGGRAYLAWERLLARLAGMASPPETSLAAEARLARRLKVDVLVIGGGPAGRQAANAAAAAGRKVALVTRGEVPGRFSAALGVDLEPLNPSVALFCGMELFGCYREGRLLVAAPHDDEAGAVAFDAGRG
;
A
#
# COMPACT_ATOMS: atom_id res chain seq x y z
N MET A 1 6.77 -6.25 26.42
CA MET A 1 6.33 -4.84 26.52
C MET A 1 7.26 -3.99 25.68
N VAL A 2 6.91 -3.69 24.42
CA VAL A 2 7.61 -2.64 23.68
C VAL A 2 6.95 -1.34 24.08
N ASN A 3 7.52 -0.69 25.09
CA ASN A 3 7.20 0.68 25.42
C ASN A 3 7.76 1.52 24.24
N SER A 4 6.96 1.67 23.17
CA SER A 4 7.23 2.66 22.13
C SER A 4 7.00 4.01 22.79
N GLN A 5 8.03 4.49 23.50
CA GLN A 5 8.15 5.91 23.73
C GLN A 5 8.22 6.53 22.34
N ARG A 6 7.07 7.01 21.86
CA ARG A 6 7.01 7.84 20.66
C ARG A 6 7.90 9.02 20.97
N ASP A 7 8.99 9.13 20.22
CA ASP A 7 9.79 10.34 20.23
C ASP A 7 8.83 11.52 20.02
N PRO A 8 8.70 12.44 21.00
CA PRO A 8 7.71 13.51 20.92
C PRO A 8 8.07 14.54 19.84
N ARG A 9 9.24 14.40 19.21
CA ARG A 9 9.69 15.33 18.18
C ARG A 9 8.79 15.22 16.94
N PRO A 10 8.18 16.33 16.50
CA PRO A 10 7.35 16.33 15.31
C PRO A 10 8.21 16.01 14.08
N ILE A 11 7.67 15.16 13.21
CA ILE A 11 8.23 14.88 11.89
C ILE A 11 7.60 15.87 10.92
N GLU A 12 8.42 16.72 10.29
CA GLU A 12 7.94 17.61 9.24
C GLU A 12 7.92 16.90 7.88
N LEU A 13 6.79 17.01 7.18
CA LEU A 13 6.61 16.54 5.81
C LEU A 13 5.84 17.58 4.99
N SER A 14 5.75 17.39 3.68
CA SER A 14 4.95 18.26 2.80
C SER A 14 3.85 17.51 2.05
N TRP A 15 2.67 18.12 1.97
CA TRP A 15 1.54 17.64 1.17
C TRP A 15 1.12 18.71 0.17
N ASN A 16 1.26 18.41 -1.13
CA ASN A 16 0.98 19.36 -2.22
C ASN A 16 1.67 20.74 -1.99
N GLY A 17 2.94 20.70 -1.56
CA GLY A 17 3.75 21.89 -1.24
C GLY A 17 3.46 22.59 0.10
N ARG A 18 2.46 22.13 0.87
CA ARG A 18 2.18 22.67 2.22
C ARG A 18 2.90 21.83 3.28
N ARG A 19 3.62 22.47 4.20
CA ARG A 19 4.22 21.81 5.37
C ARG A 19 3.12 21.26 6.29
N LEU A 20 3.34 20.06 6.81
CA LEU A 20 2.50 19.36 7.77
C LEU A 20 3.38 18.74 8.87
N GLU A 21 2.80 18.59 10.05
CA GLU A 21 3.41 17.89 11.17
C GLU A 21 2.82 16.48 11.31
N ALA A 22 3.68 15.50 11.53
CA ALA A 22 3.34 14.13 11.83
C ALA A 22 3.97 13.70 13.16
N HIS A 23 3.37 12.69 13.80
CA HIS A 23 3.96 12.09 15.00
C HIS A 23 4.82 10.88 14.63
N ALA A 24 5.78 10.52 15.49
CA ALA A 24 6.54 9.29 15.35
C ALA A 24 5.60 8.06 15.27
N GLY A 25 5.77 7.26 14.22
CA GLY A 25 4.95 6.09 13.92
C GLY A 25 3.63 6.37 13.18
N ASP A 26 3.33 7.63 12.84
CA ASP A 26 2.20 7.92 11.95
C ASP A 26 2.51 7.42 10.52
N SER A 27 1.52 6.80 9.87
CA SER A 27 1.52 6.72 8.40
C SER A 27 1.13 8.07 7.80
N VAL A 28 1.46 8.31 6.53
CA VAL A 28 1.13 9.57 5.86
C VAL A 28 -0.38 9.84 5.90
N ALA A 29 -1.22 8.83 5.70
CA ALA A 29 -2.68 8.98 5.79
C ALA A 29 -3.14 9.38 7.21
N ALA A 30 -2.49 8.86 8.27
CA ALA A 30 -2.78 9.25 9.64
C ALA A 30 -2.39 10.73 9.89
N ALA A 31 -1.22 11.14 9.41
CA ALA A 31 -0.76 12.53 9.49
C ALA A 31 -1.69 13.49 8.73
N LEU A 32 -2.12 13.13 7.52
CA LEU A 32 -3.10 13.91 6.74
C LEU A 32 -4.41 14.09 7.50
N ARG A 33 -4.95 13.00 8.07
CA ARG A 33 -6.18 13.04 8.87
C ARG A 33 -6.03 13.93 10.10
N ARG A 34 -4.90 13.84 10.82
CA ARG A 34 -4.57 14.68 11.98
C ARG A 34 -4.57 16.16 11.63
N ASN A 35 -4.07 16.49 10.44
CA ASN A 35 -4.05 17.86 9.90
C ASN A 35 -5.37 18.26 9.21
N GLY A 36 -6.47 17.52 9.43
CA GLY A 36 -7.81 17.84 8.89
C GLY A 36 -7.99 17.55 7.40
N ILE A 37 -7.04 16.87 6.75
CA ILE A 37 -7.09 16.56 5.33
C ILE A 37 -7.78 15.20 5.14
N LEU A 38 -9.05 15.25 4.72
CA LEU A 38 -9.86 14.05 4.52
C LEU A 38 -9.89 13.57 3.06
N THR A 39 -9.70 14.47 2.10
CA THR A 39 -9.61 14.13 0.68
C THR A 39 -8.15 13.90 0.31
N ILE A 40 -7.81 12.64 0.10
CA ILE A 40 -6.44 12.19 -0.22
C ILE A 40 -6.32 11.91 -1.72
N ALA A 41 -7.34 11.26 -2.28
CA ALA A 41 -7.36 10.83 -3.67
C ALA A 41 -8.66 11.26 -4.37
N ARG A 42 -8.76 10.97 -5.67
CA ARG A 42 -9.96 11.20 -6.47
C ARG A 42 -10.28 10.02 -7.36
N SER A 43 -11.57 9.78 -7.59
CA SER A 43 -12.00 8.71 -8.50
C SER A 43 -11.53 8.98 -9.93
N ARG A 44 -11.15 7.91 -10.64
CA ARG A 44 -10.50 7.98 -11.95
C ARG A 44 -11.24 8.85 -12.99
N LYS A 45 -12.55 8.65 -13.14
CA LYS A 45 -13.32 9.31 -14.21
C LYS A 45 -14.07 10.55 -13.77
N LEU A 46 -14.64 10.48 -12.57
CA LEU A 46 -15.59 11.48 -12.09
C LEU A 46 -14.96 12.40 -11.05
N HIS A 47 -13.67 12.22 -10.73
CA HIS A 47 -12.92 13.07 -9.82
C HIS A 47 -13.63 13.32 -8.49
N ARG A 48 -14.38 12.31 -8.03
CA ARG A 48 -15.06 12.36 -6.73
C ARG A 48 -14.00 12.34 -5.64
N PRO A 49 -14.09 13.19 -4.62
CA PRO A 49 -13.15 13.15 -3.50
C PRO A 49 -13.21 11.78 -2.83
N LEU A 50 -12.04 11.18 -2.63
CA LEU A 50 -11.85 9.94 -1.89
C LEU A 50 -10.93 10.23 -0.71
N GLY A 51 -11.17 9.52 0.38
CA GLY A 51 -10.36 9.60 1.59
C GLY A 51 -9.94 8.22 2.06
N HIS A 52 -9.31 8.20 3.23
CA HIS A 52 -8.97 6.96 3.90
C HIS A 52 -10.23 6.20 4.32
N SER A 53 -10.54 5.10 3.62
CA SER A 53 -11.70 4.24 3.87
C SER A 53 -11.32 2.84 4.34
N GLY A 54 -10.12 2.69 4.92
CA GLY A 54 -9.57 1.41 5.36
C GLY A 54 -9.23 0.50 4.19
N SER A 55 -10.13 -0.41 3.82
CA SER A 55 -9.85 -1.53 2.91
C SER A 55 -9.69 -1.15 1.44
N TYR A 56 -10.09 0.05 1.02
CA TYR A 56 -10.02 0.47 -0.39
C TYR A 56 -8.77 1.29 -0.68
N VAL A 57 -7.81 0.63 -1.35
CA VAL A 57 -6.53 1.23 -1.75
C VAL A 57 -6.70 2.50 -2.58
N ALA A 58 -7.73 2.58 -3.44
CA ALA A 58 -7.95 3.70 -4.34
C ALA A 58 -8.13 5.06 -3.61
N GLY A 59 -8.52 5.05 -2.32
CA GLY A 59 -8.71 6.27 -1.53
C GLY A 59 -7.44 6.86 -0.95
N VAL A 60 -6.30 6.18 -1.06
CA VAL A 60 -5.05 6.51 -0.37
C VAL A 60 -3.82 6.46 -1.27
N LEU A 61 -4.00 6.43 -2.59
CA LEU A 61 -2.89 6.49 -3.54
C LEU A 61 -2.45 7.93 -3.80
N ALA A 62 -1.15 8.16 -3.69
CA ALA A 62 -0.52 9.44 -3.98
C ALA A 62 0.90 9.25 -4.53
N ARG A 63 1.49 10.33 -5.03
CA ARG A 63 2.93 10.36 -5.32
C ARG A 63 3.68 10.67 -4.04
N VAL A 64 4.74 9.92 -3.74
CA VAL A 64 5.64 10.17 -2.62
C VAL A 64 7.07 10.16 -3.13
N ASP A 65 7.81 11.26 -2.93
CA ASP A 65 9.21 11.40 -3.35
C ASP A 65 9.43 10.98 -4.83
N GLY A 66 8.53 11.39 -5.72
CA GLY A 66 8.59 11.03 -7.14
C GLY A 66 8.01 9.65 -7.49
N ARG A 67 7.77 8.76 -6.53
CA ARG A 67 7.16 7.42 -6.75
C ARG A 67 5.64 7.54 -6.86
N PRO A 68 5.01 7.16 -7.99
CA PRO A 68 3.55 7.21 -8.14
C PRO A 68 2.86 6.02 -7.45
N ASN A 69 1.56 6.14 -7.17
CA ASN A 69 0.71 5.06 -6.64
C ASN A 69 1.20 4.47 -5.30
N VAL A 70 1.80 5.31 -4.44
CA VAL A 70 2.21 4.90 -3.10
C VAL A 70 0.98 4.89 -2.18
N ARG A 71 0.88 3.83 -1.37
CA ARG A 71 -0.19 3.63 -0.39
C ARG A 71 0.08 4.43 0.88
N LEU A 72 -0.56 5.60 1.01
CA LEU A 72 -0.34 6.49 2.15
C LEU A 72 -0.79 5.91 3.49
N ASP A 73 -1.66 4.90 3.49
CA ASP A 73 -2.07 4.16 4.70
C ASP A 73 -0.98 3.24 5.24
N GLN A 74 -0.01 2.86 4.40
CA GLN A 74 1.12 2.00 4.75
C GLN A 74 2.47 2.74 4.74
N GLU A 75 2.58 3.85 4.02
CA GLU A 75 3.81 4.64 3.95
C GLU A 75 4.07 5.34 5.31
N PRO A 76 5.22 5.07 5.96
CA PRO A 76 5.59 5.74 7.20
C PRO A 76 6.01 7.19 6.95
N CYS A 77 5.73 8.08 7.90
CA CYS A 77 6.18 9.47 7.82
C CYS A 77 7.71 9.56 8.00
N ARG A 78 8.38 10.26 7.08
CA ARG A 78 9.84 10.49 7.09
C ARG A 78 10.13 12.01 7.03
N PRO A 79 11.13 12.52 7.78
CA PRO A 79 11.48 13.94 7.74
C PRO A 79 11.79 14.42 6.32
N GLY A 80 11.18 15.52 5.90
CA GLY A 80 11.41 16.13 4.60
C GLY A 80 10.74 15.44 3.41
N MET A 81 9.96 14.37 3.63
CA MET A 81 9.27 13.68 2.55
C MET A 81 8.25 14.58 1.83
N ARG A 82 8.04 14.31 0.55
CA ARG A 82 7.13 15.07 -0.31
C ARG A 82 6.03 14.16 -0.84
N ALA A 83 4.81 14.40 -0.37
CA ALA A 83 3.63 13.68 -0.81
C ALA A 83 2.72 14.61 -1.64
N GLU A 84 2.22 14.12 -2.76
CA GLU A 84 1.45 14.91 -3.73
C GLU A 84 0.26 14.10 -4.22
N ALA A 85 -0.90 14.74 -4.32
CA ALA A 85 -2.07 14.10 -4.89
C ALA A 85 -1.82 13.83 -6.39
N GLN A 86 -2.29 12.67 -6.83
CA GLN A 86 -2.28 12.27 -8.23
C GLN A 86 -3.70 12.32 -8.79
N ASN A 87 -3.83 12.19 -10.12
CA ASN A 87 -5.11 12.28 -10.82
C ASN A 87 -5.88 13.59 -10.52
N VAL A 88 -5.18 14.73 -10.62
CA VAL A 88 -5.71 16.08 -10.40
C VAL A 88 -5.17 17.02 -11.46
N TRP A 89 -6.00 17.91 -12.02
CA TRP A 89 -5.54 18.90 -12.98
C TRP A 89 -6.33 20.22 -12.98
N PRO A 90 -5.68 21.40 -13.02
CA PRO A 90 -4.24 21.62 -12.92
C PRO A 90 -3.68 21.43 -11.50
N SER A 91 -4.52 21.45 -10.47
CA SER A 91 -4.06 21.27 -9.08
C SER A 91 -5.11 20.58 -8.21
N PRO A 92 -4.73 20.03 -7.04
CA PRO A 92 -5.69 19.43 -6.11
C PRO A 92 -6.74 20.41 -5.57
N ARG A 93 -6.44 21.72 -5.55
CA ARG A 93 -7.38 22.78 -5.12
C ARG A 93 -8.29 23.24 -6.26
N PHE A 94 -7.81 23.17 -7.49
CA PHE A 94 -8.53 23.57 -8.70
C PHE A 94 -8.48 22.41 -9.69
N ASP A 95 -9.38 21.43 -9.50
CA ASP A 95 -9.44 20.23 -10.34
C ASP A 95 -10.56 20.38 -11.39
N LEU A 96 -10.20 20.83 -12.59
CA LEU A 96 -11.12 21.03 -13.71
C LEU A 96 -11.71 19.71 -14.23
N LEU A 97 -11.04 18.58 -13.98
CA LEU A 97 -11.58 17.27 -14.35
C LEU A 97 -12.80 16.87 -13.50
N ALA A 98 -13.04 17.55 -12.37
CA ALA A 98 -14.28 17.42 -11.60
C ALA A 98 -15.54 17.84 -12.38
N LEU A 99 -15.39 18.63 -13.46
CA LEU A 99 -16.50 18.98 -14.35
C LEU A 99 -17.10 17.77 -15.06
N ALA A 100 -16.38 16.65 -15.16
CA ALA A 100 -16.91 15.38 -15.67
C ALA A 100 -18.16 14.91 -14.89
N ARG A 101 -18.38 15.40 -13.66
CA ARG A 101 -19.58 15.13 -12.85
C ARG A 101 -20.85 15.77 -13.39
N LEU A 102 -20.74 16.80 -14.25
CA LEU A 102 -21.88 17.45 -14.90
C LEU A 102 -22.38 16.68 -16.12
N LEU A 103 -21.56 15.76 -16.65
CA LEU A 103 -21.94 14.93 -17.77
C LEU A 103 -22.95 13.85 -17.32
N PRO A 104 -23.99 13.56 -18.12
CA PRO A 104 -24.91 12.48 -17.83
C PRO A 104 -24.16 11.17 -17.57
N ALA A 105 -24.47 10.48 -16.47
CA ALA A 105 -23.74 9.28 -16.07
C ALA A 105 -23.65 8.23 -17.19
N ARG A 106 -24.71 8.09 -17.99
CA ARG A 106 -24.79 7.21 -19.18
C ARG A 106 -23.72 7.47 -20.25
N TRP A 107 -23.09 8.65 -20.27
CA TRP A 107 -22.02 9.02 -21.21
C TRP A 107 -20.62 8.73 -20.65
N VAL A 108 -20.52 8.46 -19.35
CA VAL A 108 -19.27 8.15 -18.63
C VAL A 108 -19.26 6.70 -18.12
N TYR A 109 -20.42 6.02 -18.23
CA TYR A 109 -20.67 4.64 -17.85
C TYR A 109 -20.20 3.69 -18.96
N GLY A 110 -19.11 2.96 -18.70
CA GLY A 110 -18.50 2.00 -19.64
C GLY A 110 -17.19 2.51 -20.26
N GLY A 111 -16.03 2.15 -19.68
CA GLY A 111 -14.70 2.32 -20.31
C GLY A 111 -14.31 3.74 -20.76
N PHE A 112 -13.11 3.91 -21.31
CA PHE A 112 -12.80 5.02 -22.25
C PHE A 112 -13.09 4.57 -23.69
N GLU A 113 -13.96 3.56 -23.85
CA GLU A 113 -14.15 2.76 -25.07
C GLU A 113 -15.28 3.29 -25.95
N HIS A 114 -15.74 4.53 -25.73
CA HIS A 114 -16.81 5.13 -26.52
C HIS A 114 -16.31 5.56 -27.92
N GLY A 115 -16.12 4.57 -28.79
CA GLY A 115 -15.68 4.72 -30.18
C GLY A 115 -16.67 5.37 -31.15
N ARG A 116 -17.77 5.98 -30.67
CA ARG A 116 -18.76 6.64 -31.54
C ARG A 116 -18.49 8.13 -31.80
N TRP A 117 -17.71 8.78 -30.94
CA TRP A 117 -17.36 10.21 -31.05
C TRP A 117 -15.90 10.46 -31.42
N ALA A 118 -15.08 9.40 -31.43
CA ALA A 118 -13.70 9.49 -31.85
C ALA A 118 -13.66 9.81 -33.35
N PRO A 119 -12.91 10.84 -33.79
CA PRO A 119 -12.68 11.07 -35.21
C PRO A 119 -12.14 9.79 -35.85
N SER A 120 -12.68 9.36 -36.99
CA SER A 120 -12.16 8.17 -37.68
C SER A 120 -10.88 8.53 -38.45
N GLY A 121 -9.75 7.98 -38.00
CA GLY A 121 -8.47 8.06 -38.71
C GLY A 121 -7.80 9.44 -38.75
N GLY A 122 -6.57 9.47 -39.26
CA GLY A 122 -5.80 10.69 -39.50
C GLY A 122 -5.28 11.41 -38.24
N ARG A 123 -4.89 12.69 -38.40
CA ARG A 123 -4.26 13.49 -37.33
C ARG A 123 -5.22 13.83 -36.19
N ALA A 124 -6.52 13.98 -36.50
CA ALA A 124 -7.55 14.26 -35.52
C ALA A 124 -7.75 13.08 -34.55
N TYR A 125 -7.74 11.85 -35.07
CA TYR A 125 -7.78 10.65 -34.24
C TYR A 125 -6.56 10.55 -33.30
N LEU A 126 -5.35 10.79 -33.80
CA LEU A 126 -4.13 10.76 -32.98
C LEU A 126 -4.14 11.83 -31.87
N ALA A 127 -4.67 13.02 -32.17
CA ALA A 127 -4.83 14.07 -31.16
C ALA A 127 -5.88 13.68 -30.10
N TRP A 128 -7.00 13.11 -30.54
CA TRP A 128 -8.05 12.60 -29.66
C TRP A 128 -7.55 11.46 -28.77
N GLU A 129 -6.80 10.51 -29.33
CA GLU A 129 -6.18 9.41 -28.59
C GLU A 129 -5.18 9.93 -27.55
N ARG A 130 -4.33 10.89 -27.89
CA ARG A 130 -3.39 11.50 -26.93
C ARG A 130 -4.12 12.23 -25.81
N LEU A 131 -5.22 12.92 -26.11
CA LEU A 131 -6.07 13.55 -25.11
C LEU A 131 -6.67 12.50 -24.18
N LEU A 132 -7.29 11.45 -24.73
CA LEU A 132 -7.87 10.37 -23.93
C LEU A 132 -6.83 9.62 -23.12
N ALA A 133 -5.64 9.35 -23.66
CA ALA A 133 -4.55 8.70 -22.92
C ALA A 133 -4.11 9.55 -21.72
N ARG A 134 -4.03 10.88 -21.88
CA ARG A 134 -3.75 11.81 -20.78
C ARG A 134 -4.86 11.82 -19.73
N LEU A 135 -6.12 11.85 -20.15
CA LEU A 135 -7.28 11.84 -19.25
C LEU A 135 -7.51 10.48 -18.57
N ALA A 136 -7.12 9.39 -19.23
CA ALA A 136 -7.22 8.05 -18.70
C ALA A 136 -6.08 7.73 -17.73
N GLY A 137 -4.94 8.42 -17.81
CA GLY A 137 -3.81 8.24 -16.90
C GLY A 137 -4.14 8.67 -15.47
N MET A 138 -3.81 7.84 -14.48
CA MET A 138 -4.00 8.15 -13.05
C MET A 138 -2.78 8.82 -12.40
N ALA A 139 -1.59 8.49 -12.89
CA ALA A 139 -0.34 9.02 -12.38
C ALA A 139 0.72 8.99 -13.48
N SER A 140 1.54 10.03 -13.55
CA SER A 140 2.72 10.03 -14.41
C SER A 140 3.74 8.99 -13.91
N PRO A 141 4.55 8.39 -14.79
CA PRO A 141 5.68 7.55 -14.38
C PRO A 141 6.63 8.30 -13.44
N PRO A 142 7.50 7.59 -12.70
CA PRO A 142 8.55 8.24 -11.93
C PRO A 142 9.49 9.04 -12.85
N GLU A 143 9.97 10.19 -12.37
CA GLU A 143 10.82 11.11 -13.15
C GLU A 143 12.24 10.57 -13.37
N THR A 144 12.69 9.66 -12.52
CA THR A 144 13.98 8.99 -12.63
C THR A 144 13.74 7.49 -12.63
N SER A 145 14.46 6.77 -13.50
CA SER A 145 14.57 5.32 -13.36
C SER A 145 15.25 5.04 -12.03
N LEU A 146 14.47 4.66 -11.03
CA LEU A 146 15.03 4.11 -9.80
C LEU A 146 15.72 2.82 -10.22
N ALA A 147 17.04 2.86 -10.38
CA ALA A 147 17.85 1.66 -10.43
C ALA A 147 17.69 0.99 -9.06
N ALA A 148 16.63 0.20 -8.90
CA ALA A 148 16.43 -0.59 -7.71
C ALA A 148 17.52 -1.66 -7.72
N GLU A 149 18.42 -1.59 -6.75
CA GLU A 149 19.39 -2.67 -6.54
C GLU A 149 18.61 -3.94 -6.24
N ALA A 150 18.79 -4.98 -7.08
CA ALA A 150 18.16 -6.26 -6.85
C ALA A 150 18.64 -6.83 -5.51
N ARG A 151 17.74 -6.93 -4.53
CA ARG A 151 18.02 -7.57 -3.26
C ARG A 151 17.97 -9.08 -3.41
N LEU A 152 19.02 -9.75 -2.96
CA LEU A 152 19.11 -11.20 -3.05
C LEU A 152 17.98 -11.86 -2.24
N ALA A 153 17.18 -12.67 -2.92
CA ALA A 153 16.15 -13.47 -2.26
C ALA A 153 16.80 -14.63 -1.50
N ARG A 154 16.23 -14.99 -0.34
CA ARG A 154 16.65 -16.16 0.45
C ARG A 154 15.60 -17.25 0.43
N ARG A 155 16.04 -18.51 0.54
CA ARG A 155 15.16 -19.67 0.67
C ARG A 155 15.24 -20.23 2.09
N LEU A 156 14.08 -20.43 2.71
CA LEU A 156 13.94 -20.99 4.05
C LEU A 156 13.12 -22.28 4.00
N LYS A 157 13.72 -23.40 4.42
CA LYS A 157 12.99 -24.67 4.58
C LYS A 157 12.31 -24.69 5.95
N VAL A 158 11.00 -24.94 5.98
CA VAL A 158 10.16 -25.03 7.19
C VAL A 158 9.24 -26.24 7.09
N ASP A 159 8.79 -26.74 8.22
CA ASP A 159 7.78 -27.80 8.27
C ASP A 159 6.38 -27.19 8.21
N VAL A 160 6.19 -26.05 8.88
CA VAL A 160 4.92 -25.32 8.93
C VAL A 160 5.15 -23.84 8.67
N LEU A 161 4.42 -23.29 7.71
CA LEU A 161 4.32 -21.85 7.48
C LEU A 161 2.95 -21.35 7.91
N VAL A 162 2.93 -20.41 8.85
CA VAL A 162 1.71 -19.74 9.29
C VAL A 162 1.61 -18.36 8.65
N ILE A 163 0.49 -18.08 8.00
CA ILE A 163 0.22 -16.82 7.30
C ILE A 163 -0.76 -15.98 8.13
N GLY A 164 -0.27 -14.90 8.71
CA GLY A 164 -1.02 -13.96 9.55
C GLY A 164 -0.69 -14.08 11.03
N GLY A 165 -0.33 -12.95 11.65
CA GLY A 165 0.05 -12.86 13.07
C GLY A 165 -1.11 -12.54 14.01
N GLY A 166 -2.36 -12.83 13.64
CA GLY A 166 -3.52 -12.66 14.53
C GLY A 166 -3.60 -13.74 15.61
N PRO A 167 -4.66 -13.74 16.46
CA PRO A 167 -4.85 -14.74 17.51
C PRO A 167 -4.76 -16.18 17.00
N ALA A 168 -5.51 -16.50 15.93
CA ALA A 168 -5.53 -17.84 15.34
C ALA A 168 -4.17 -18.26 14.80
N GLY A 169 -3.45 -17.36 14.12
CA GLY A 169 -2.12 -17.65 13.58
C GLY A 169 -1.09 -17.87 14.68
N ARG A 170 -1.10 -17.06 15.74
CA ARG A 170 -0.21 -17.25 16.90
C ARG A 170 -0.48 -18.58 17.59
N GLN A 171 -1.75 -18.93 17.81
CA GLN A 171 -2.13 -20.22 18.39
C GLN A 171 -1.65 -21.39 17.52
N ALA A 172 -1.87 -21.33 16.21
CA ALA A 172 -1.42 -22.37 15.28
C ALA A 172 0.11 -22.52 15.26
N ALA A 173 0.85 -21.40 15.28
CA ALA A 173 2.31 -21.41 15.31
C ALA A 173 2.83 -22.00 16.63
N ASN A 174 2.25 -21.62 17.77
CA ASN A 174 2.60 -22.16 19.08
C ASN A 174 2.35 -23.67 19.16
N ALA A 175 1.19 -24.14 18.69
CA ALA A 175 0.85 -25.56 18.68
C ALA A 175 1.83 -26.37 17.82
N ALA A 176 2.15 -25.88 16.62
CA ALA A 176 3.12 -26.55 15.74
C ALA A 176 4.54 -26.56 16.34
N ALA A 177 4.97 -25.47 16.96
CA ALA A 177 6.26 -25.37 17.63
C ALA A 177 6.34 -26.30 18.86
N ALA A 178 5.27 -26.40 19.64
CA ALA A 178 5.17 -27.33 20.77
C ALA A 178 5.25 -28.80 20.32
N ALA A 179 4.80 -29.11 19.11
CA ALA A 179 4.96 -30.42 18.47
C ALA A 179 6.37 -30.65 17.88
N GLY A 180 7.33 -29.77 18.13
CA GLY A 180 8.72 -29.90 17.68
C GLY A 180 8.95 -29.60 16.20
N ARG A 181 7.99 -28.97 15.51
CA ARG A 181 8.12 -28.60 14.09
C ARG A 181 8.94 -27.33 13.91
N LYS A 182 9.63 -27.19 12.78
CA LYS A 182 10.26 -25.94 12.36
C LYS A 182 9.22 -25.00 11.77
N VAL A 183 8.85 -23.96 12.52
CA VAL A 183 7.76 -23.05 12.17
C VAL A 183 8.28 -21.68 11.73
N ALA A 184 7.71 -21.12 10.68
CA ALA A 184 7.79 -19.69 10.38
C ALA A 184 6.39 -19.06 10.44
N LEU A 185 6.28 -17.86 11.00
CA LEU A 185 5.08 -17.04 10.96
C LEU A 185 5.35 -15.77 10.16
N VAL A 186 4.55 -15.52 9.14
CA VAL A 186 4.66 -14.33 8.27
C VAL A 186 3.43 -13.45 8.47
N THR A 187 3.63 -12.15 8.68
CA THR A 187 2.53 -11.20 8.82
C THR A 187 2.83 -9.84 8.20
N ARG A 188 1.78 -9.23 7.64
CA ARG A 188 1.79 -7.88 7.09
C ARG A 188 2.05 -6.78 8.12
N GLY A 189 1.67 -6.99 9.39
CA GLY A 189 1.86 -5.98 10.43
C GLY A 189 3.30 -5.93 10.90
N GLU A 190 3.75 -4.77 11.36
CA GLU A 190 5.06 -4.60 12.02
C GLU A 190 5.17 -5.41 13.32
N VAL A 191 4.02 -5.69 13.97
CA VAL A 191 3.94 -6.47 15.21
C VAL A 191 2.77 -7.45 15.11
N PRO A 192 2.94 -8.73 15.50
CA PRO A 192 1.84 -9.70 15.55
C PRO A 192 0.84 -9.33 16.66
N GLY A 193 -0.43 -9.62 16.45
CA GLY A 193 -1.50 -9.36 17.42
C GLY A 193 -1.90 -7.90 17.55
N ARG A 194 -1.47 -7.00 16.64
CA ARG A 194 -1.74 -5.55 16.71
C ARG A 194 -3.21 -5.20 17.00
N PHE A 195 -4.15 -5.84 16.30
CA PHE A 195 -5.57 -5.59 16.49
C PHE A 195 -6.07 -6.06 17.86
N SER A 196 -5.61 -7.21 18.33
CA SER A 196 -5.95 -7.72 19.66
C SER A 196 -5.41 -6.80 20.76
N ALA A 197 -4.17 -6.36 20.64
CA ALA A 197 -3.57 -5.39 21.55
C ALA A 197 -4.36 -4.06 21.58
N ALA A 198 -4.80 -3.57 20.42
CA ALA A 198 -5.63 -2.36 20.33
C ALA A 198 -7.01 -2.52 21.00
N LEU A 199 -7.52 -3.76 21.09
CA LEU A 199 -8.76 -4.10 21.80
C LEU A 199 -8.52 -4.45 23.27
N GLY A 200 -7.28 -4.35 23.78
CA GLY A 200 -6.94 -4.73 25.15
C GLY A 200 -6.97 -6.25 25.40
N VAL A 201 -6.94 -7.05 24.34
CA VAL A 201 -6.89 -8.52 24.43
C VAL A 201 -5.44 -8.95 24.49
N ASP A 202 -5.02 -9.50 25.63
CA ASP A 202 -3.71 -10.11 25.77
C ASP A 202 -3.68 -11.47 25.05
N LEU A 203 -2.58 -11.75 24.37
CA LEU A 203 -2.39 -12.97 23.58
C LEU A 203 -1.17 -13.72 24.10
N GLU A 204 -1.31 -15.04 24.23
CA GLU A 204 -0.22 -15.94 24.62
C GLU A 204 1.07 -15.63 23.84
N PRO A 205 2.23 -15.46 24.53
CA PRO A 205 3.50 -15.19 23.88
C PRO A 205 3.80 -16.18 22.76
N LEU A 206 4.41 -15.70 21.68
CA LEU A 206 4.84 -16.59 20.60
C LEU A 206 5.98 -17.47 21.12
N ASN A 207 5.92 -18.77 20.82
CA ASN A 207 6.98 -19.71 21.19
C ASN A 207 8.34 -19.21 20.63
N PRO A 208 9.41 -19.14 21.44
CA PRO A 208 10.72 -18.62 21.01
C PRO A 208 11.34 -19.33 19.80
N SER A 209 10.94 -20.58 19.50
CA SER A 209 11.43 -21.33 18.34
C SER A 209 10.76 -20.94 17.01
N VAL A 210 9.67 -20.17 17.05
CA VAL A 210 8.97 -19.71 15.83
C VAL A 210 9.76 -18.58 15.18
N ALA A 211 10.16 -18.76 13.92
CA ALA A 211 10.77 -17.70 13.13
C ALA A 211 9.72 -16.67 12.70
N LEU A 212 9.80 -15.47 13.26
CA LEU A 212 8.83 -14.39 13.01
C LEU A 212 9.29 -13.46 11.88
N PHE A 213 8.39 -13.21 10.93
CA PHE A 213 8.58 -12.27 9.82
C PHE A 213 7.43 -11.25 9.81
N CYS A 214 7.74 -10.01 10.16
CA CYS A 214 6.80 -8.89 10.23
C CYS A 214 7.00 -7.93 9.05
N GLY A 215 5.98 -7.11 8.75
CA GLY A 215 6.04 -6.17 7.63
C GLY A 215 6.23 -6.84 6.27
N MET A 216 5.76 -8.08 6.11
CA MET A 216 5.92 -8.86 4.88
C MET A 216 4.58 -9.22 4.25
N GLU A 217 4.49 -9.07 2.94
CA GLU A 217 3.39 -9.52 2.10
C GLU A 217 3.72 -10.89 1.51
N LEU A 218 2.89 -11.89 1.79
CA LEU A 218 2.94 -13.16 1.06
C LEU A 218 2.10 -13.02 -0.20
N PHE A 219 2.77 -12.99 -1.36
CA PHE A 219 2.13 -12.62 -2.63
C PHE A 219 1.93 -13.81 -3.57
N GLY A 220 2.48 -14.98 -3.25
CA GLY A 220 2.41 -16.14 -4.13
C GLY A 220 2.43 -17.47 -3.39
N CYS A 221 1.56 -18.38 -3.83
CA CYS A 221 1.49 -19.77 -3.41
C CYS A 221 1.63 -20.67 -4.64
N TYR A 222 2.66 -21.51 -4.66
CA TYR A 222 3.06 -22.28 -5.82
C TYR A 222 3.23 -23.75 -5.44
N ARG A 223 3.22 -24.63 -6.46
CA ARG A 223 3.48 -26.07 -6.29
C ARG A 223 2.60 -26.70 -5.21
N GLU A 224 1.29 -26.44 -5.28
CA GLU A 224 0.30 -26.96 -4.32
C GLU A 224 0.59 -26.54 -2.87
N GLY A 225 1.15 -25.34 -2.66
CA GLY A 225 1.48 -24.84 -1.33
C GLY A 225 2.83 -25.29 -0.78
N ARG A 226 3.66 -25.99 -1.57
CA ARG A 226 5.03 -26.34 -1.15
C ARG A 226 6.00 -25.19 -1.21
N LEU A 227 5.70 -24.18 -2.03
CA LEU A 227 6.54 -22.99 -2.17
C LEU A 227 5.68 -21.74 -2.01
N LEU A 228 5.96 -20.95 -0.99
CA LEU A 228 5.32 -19.66 -0.80
C LEU A 228 6.37 -18.56 -0.83
N VAL A 229 6.04 -17.41 -1.40
CA VAL A 229 6.98 -16.29 -1.53
C VAL A 229 6.41 -15.06 -0.86
N ALA A 230 7.21 -14.45 -0.01
CA ALA A 230 6.88 -13.18 0.63
C ALA A 230 7.94 -12.12 0.33
N ALA A 231 7.51 -10.87 0.24
CA ALA A 231 8.39 -9.70 0.12
C ALA A 231 8.11 -8.74 1.28
N PRO A 232 9.13 -8.04 1.79
CA PRO A 232 8.93 -6.95 2.73
C PRO A 232 8.14 -5.79 2.09
N HIS A 233 7.46 -5.01 2.93
CA HIS A 233 6.83 -3.75 2.52
C HIS A 233 7.86 -2.64 2.33
N ASP A 234 9.00 -2.72 3.01
CA ASP A 234 10.18 -1.91 2.74
C ASP A 234 11.02 -2.51 1.59
N ASP A 235 11.79 -1.67 0.91
CA ASP A 235 12.73 -2.11 -0.12
C ASP A 235 14.12 -2.46 0.51
N GLU A 236 14.20 -2.64 1.84
CA GLU A 236 15.46 -2.86 2.55
C GLU A 236 15.90 -4.33 2.56
N ALA A 237 14.94 -5.27 2.64
CA ALA A 237 15.24 -6.69 2.62
C ALA A 237 14.86 -7.38 1.29
N GLY A 238 15.54 -8.49 0.99
CA GLY A 238 15.17 -9.35 -0.13
C GLY A 238 13.94 -10.22 0.17
N ALA A 239 13.27 -10.66 -0.89
CA ALA A 239 12.16 -11.61 -0.77
C ALA A 239 12.60 -12.93 -0.10
N VAL A 240 11.64 -13.62 0.52
CA VAL A 240 11.84 -14.91 1.18
C VAL A 240 10.95 -15.95 0.53
N ALA A 241 11.57 -17.01 0.03
CA ALA A 241 10.89 -18.21 -0.45
C ALA A 241 10.84 -19.25 0.67
N PHE A 242 9.64 -19.57 1.15
CA PHE A 242 9.38 -20.60 2.13
C PHE A 242 9.11 -21.93 1.44
N ASP A 243 9.99 -22.90 1.68
CA ASP A 243 9.85 -24.28 1.20
C ASP A 243 9.21 -25.09 2.33
N ALA A 244 7.90 -25.28 2.23
CA ALA A 244 7.14 -26.11 3.16
C ALA A 244 7.38 -27.57 2.76
N GLY A 245 8.18 -28.27 3.56
CA GLY A 245 8.51 -29.68 3.32
C GLY A 245 7.26 -30.55 3.27
N ARG A 246 7.38 -31.75 2.67
CA ARG A 246 6.35 -32.79 2.85
C ARG A 246 6.37 -33.19 4.33
N GLY A 247 5.37 -32.73 5.08
CA GLY A 247 5.01 -33.28 6.38
C GLY A 247 4.46 -34.69 6.24
#